data_AF-N9PDS1-F1
#
_entry.id   AF-N9PDS1-F1
#
_cell.length_a   1.000
_cell.length_b   1.000
_cell.length_c   1.000
_cell.angle_alpha   90.00
_cell.angle_beta   90.00
_cell.angle_gamma   90.00
#
_symmetry.space_group_name_H-M   'P 1'
#
loop_
_entity.id
_entity.type
_entity.pdbx_description
1 polymer ?
#
loop_
_entity_poly.entity_id
_entity_poly.type
_entity_poly.pdbx_seq_one_letter_code
_entity_poly.pdbx_strand_id
1 'polypeptide(L)'
;MSDLIEKVLLLQELLIARATDTYEKGSSEAFMQLRQELLTFKNFYEYIPFFIKDTRTLDEFEARIKWDFESYAERENYIYSEFKEFFNVLESLDVPPLDQVVQLKIAELSSDYIHQI
;
A
#
# COMPACT_ATOMS: atom_id res chain seq x y z
N MET A 1 -2.73 1.95 -15.72
CA MET A 1 -2.51 2.49 -14.36
C MET A 1 -3.37 1.72 -13.37
N SER A 2 -4.63 1.39 -13.72
CA SER A 2 -5.43 0.36 -13.02
C SER A 2 -4.66 -0.95 -12.75
N ASP A 3 -3.92 -1.48 -13.74
CA ASP A 3 -3.10 -2.70 -13.59
C ASP A 3 -2.04 -2.61 -12.47
N LEU A 4 -1.46 -1.43 -12.24
CA LEU A 4 -0.47 -1.26 -11.17
C LEU A 4 -1.15 -1.20 -9.79
N ILE A 5 -2.27 -0.49 -9.67
CA ILE A 5 -3.07 -0.43 -8.44
C ILE A 5 -3.57 -1.83 -8.07
N GLU A 6 -4.08 -2.59 -9.04
CA GLU A 6 -4.52 -3.99 -8.85
C GLU A 6 -3.38 -4.87 -8.33
N LYS A 7 -2.17 -4.74 -8.88
CA LYS A 7 -0.98 -5.48 -8.39
C LYS A 7 -0.58 -5.10 -6.98
N VAL A 8 -0.65 -3.82 -6.64
CA VAL A 8 -0.34 -3.33 -5.28
C VAL A 8 -1.37 -3.85 -4.28
N LEU A 9 -2.65 -3.87 -4.67
CA LEU A 9 -3.75 -4.43 -3.88
C LEU A 9 -3.59 -5.93 -3.67
N LEU A 10 -3.32 -6.70 -4.73
CA LEU A 10 -3.04 -8.14 -4.63
C LEU A 10 -1.84 -8.43 -3.72
N LEU A 11 -0.79 -7.63 -3.79
CA LEU A 11 0.37 -7.76 -2.91
C LEU A 11 -0.01 -7.50 -1.45
N GLN A 12 -0.77 -6.44 -1.17
CA GLN A 12 -1.24 -6.11 0.18
C GLN A 12 -2.11 -7.24 0.75
N GLU A 13 -3.08 -7.72 -0.01
CA GLU A 13 -3.96 -8.83 0.40
C GLU A 13 -3.17 -10.09 0.70
N LEU A 14 -2.20 -10.45 -0.15
CA LEU A 14 -1.32 -11.59 0.05
C LEU A 14 -0.52 -11.48 1.35
N LEU A 15 -0.05 -10.28 1.70
CA LEU A 15 0.72 -10.04 2.92
C LEU A 15 -0.15 -10.11 4.17
N ILE A 16 -1.35 -9.51 4.13
CA ILE A 16 -2.32 -9.58 5.22
C ILE A 16 -2.69 -11.04 5.45
N ALA A 17 -3.09 -11.74 4.39
CA ALA A 17 -3.44 -13.16 4.43
C ALA A 17 -2.33 -14.02 5.07
N ARG A 18 -1.07 -13.71 4.78
CA ARG A 18 0.07 -14.39 5.42
C ARG A 18 0.26 -13.98 6.88
N ALA A 19 0.12 -12.71 7.22
CA ALA A 19 0.35 -12.21 8.57
C ALA A 19 -0.75 -12.63 9.57
N THR A 20 -1.96 -12.88 9.08
CA THR A 20 -3.14 -13.26 9.87
C THR A 20 -3.48 -14.76 9.80
N ASP A 21 -2.65 -15.57 9.12
CA ASP A 21 -2.87 -17.01 8.91
C ASP A 21 -4.27 -17.36 8.32
N THR A 22 -4.90 -16.44 7.58
CA THR A 22 -6.31 -16.56 7.11
C THR A 22 -6.47 -17.25 5.75
N TYR A 23 -5.40 -17.41 4.99
CA TYR A 23 -5.38 -18.20 3.77
C TYR A 23 -4.30 -19.27 3.90
N GLU A 24 -4.53 -20.44 3.30
CA GLU A 24 -3.56 -21.54 3.21
C GLU A 24 -2.26 -21.05 2.53
N LYS A 25 -1.42 -20.40 3.34
CA LYS A 25 -0.10 -19.81 3.08
C LYS A 25 0.08 -19.34 1.65
N GLY A 26 -0.27 -18.07 1.38
CA GLY A 26 -0.06 -17.41 0.09
C GLY A 26 1.28 -17.79 -0.58
N SER A 27 1.29 -17.86 -1.91
CA SER A 27 2.46 -18.35 -2.66
C SER A 27 3.64 -17.39 -2.52
N SER A 28 4.79 -17.92 -2.05
CA SER A 28 6.02 -17.14 -2.01
C SER A 28 6.49 -16.77 -3.42
N GLU A 29 6.18 -17.59 -4.42
CA GLU A 29 6.45 -17.30 -5.83
C GLU A 29 5.61 -16.10 -6.31
N ALA A 30 4.32 -16.06 -5.98
CA ALA A 30 3.45 -14.93 -6.30
C ALA A 30 3.93 -13.64 -5.62
N PHE A 31 4.34 -13.70 -4.35
CA PHE A 31 4.97 -12.58 -3.65
C PHE A 31 6.21 -12.09 -4.39
N MET A 32 7.12 -13.00 -4.74
CA MET A 32 8.39 -12.67 -5.41
C MET A 32 8.15 -12.02 -6.79
N GLN A 33 7.17 -12.53 -7.55
CA GLN A 33 6.78 -11.97 -8.85
C GLN A 33 6.24 -10.55 -8.71
N LEU A 34 5.22 -10.35 -7.86
CA LEU A 34 4.64 -9.04 -7.60
C LEU A 34 5.70 -8.06 -7.10
N ARG A 35 6.49 -8.46 -6.10
CA ARG A 35 7.60 -7.65 -5.58
C ARG A 35 8.56 -7.22 -6.69
N GLN A 36 8.99 -8.14 -7.55
CA GLN A 36 9.91 -7.82 -8.63
C GLN A 36 9.31 -6.81 -9.61
N GLU A 37 8.04 -7.01 -10.00
CA GLU A 37 7.32 -6.08 -10.87
C GLU A 37 7.25 -4.69 -10.25
N LEU A 38 6.84 -4.58 -8.98
CA LEU A 38 6.75 -3.30 -8.28
C LEU A 38 8.10 -2.57 -8.22
N LEU A 39 9.19 -3.29 -7.93
CA LEU A 39 10.53 -2.69 -7.84
C LEU A 39 11.09 -2.23 -9.19
N THR A 40 10.50 -2.65 -10.32
CA THR A 40 10.89 -2.14 -11.64
C THR A 40 10.44 -0.69 -11.88
N PHE A 41 9.40 -0.24 -11.18
CA PHE A 41 8.89 1.13 -11.28
C PHE A 41 9.69 2.10 -10.40
N LYS A 42 10.87 2.51 -10.89
CA LYS A 42 11.79 3.41 -10.17
C LYS A 42 11.14 4.70 -9.68
N ASN A 43 10.15 5.20 -10.43
CA ASN A 43 9.40 6.42 -10.15
C ASN A 43 8.64 6.36 -8.82
N PHE A 44 8.35 5.15 -8.33
CA PHE A 44 7.58 4.93 -7.10
C PHE A 44 8.41 4.32 -5.98
N TYR A 45 9.71 4.13 -6.18
CA TYR A 45 10.57 3.38 -5.26
C TYR A 45 10.57 3.95 -3.82
N GLU A 46 10.43 5.28 -3.70
CA GLU A 46 10.35 5.95 -2.40
C GLU A 46 9.06 5.62 -1.63
N TYR A 47 7.93 5.46 -2.32
CA TYR A 47 6.62 5.16 -1.73
C TYR A 47 6.39 3.67 -1.48
N ILE A 48 7.18 2.78 -2.10
CA ILE A 48 7.08 1.34 -1.84
C ILE A 48 7.42 1.07 -0.36
N PRO A 49 6.57 0.32 0.39
CA PRO A 49 6.82 0.02 1.79
C PRO A 49 8.20 -0.59 2.04
N PHE A 50 8.84 -0.24 3.16
CA PHE A 50 10.22 -0.65 3.43
C PHE A 50 10.39 -2.18 3.44
N PHE A 51 9.48 -2.90 4.08
CA PHE A 51 9.58 -4.36 4.16
C PHE A 51 9.49 -5.04 2.79
N ILE A 52 8.82 -4.46 1.79
CA ILE A 52 8.84 -4.99 0.41
C ILE A 52 10.24 -4.88 -0.19
N LYS A 53 10.97 -3.81 0.12
CA LYS A 53 12.34 -3.60 -0.35
C LYS A 53 13.32 -4.53 0.37
N ASP A 54 13.09 -4.77 1.66
CA ASP A 54 14.01 -5.48 2.56
C ASP A 54 13.85 -7.01 2.54
N THR A 55 12.63 -7.53 2.40
CA THR A 55 12.39 -8.99 2.37
C THR A 55 12.41 -9.53 0.95
N ARG A 56 12.87 -10.77 0.78
CA ARG A 56 12.98 -11.46 -0.52
C ARG A 56 11.90 -12.52 -0.72
N THR A 57 11.40 -13.09 0.37
CA THR A 57 10.39 -14.14 0.35
C THR A 57 9.24 -13.77 1.28
N LEU A 58 8.11 -14.45 1.09
CA LEU A 58 6.95 -14.24 1.94
C LEU A 58 7.18 -14.77 3.37
N ASP A 59 8.03 -15.79 3.51
CA ASP A 59 8.43 -16.35 4.81
C ASP A 59 9.32 -15.37 5.60
N GLU A 60 10.23 -14.66 4.92
CA GLU A 60 11.05 -13.61 5.56
C GLU A 60 10.19 -12.46 6.09
N PHE A 61 9.18 -12.05 5.30
CA PHE A 61 8.19 -11.08 5.74
C PHE A 61 7.39 -11.58 6.95
N GLU A 62 6.87 -12.81 6.88
CA GLU A 62 6.09 -13.41 7.96
C GLU A 62 6.89 -13.50 9.26
N ALA A 63 8.15 -13.93 9.19
CA ALA A 63 9.02 -13.98 10.34
C ALA A 63 9.13 -12.58 10.96
N ARG A 64 9.52 -11.58 10.17
CA ARG A 64 9.69 -10.20 10.63
C ARG A 64 8.44 -9.66 11.34
N ILE A 65 7.28 -9.74 10.69
CA ILE A 65 6.05 -9.15 11.23
C ILE A 65 5.54 -9.88 12.49
N LYS A 66 5.85 -11.17 12.63
CA LYS A 66 5.57 -11.94 13.86
C LYS A 66 6.48 -11.55 15.03
N TRP A 67 7.70 -11.09 14.76
CA TRP A 67 8.60 -10.55 15.79
C TRP A 67 8.19 -9.14 16.22
N ASP A 68 7.72 -8.32 15.28
CA ASP A 68 7.39 -6.92 15.55
C ASP A 68 6.00 -6.73 16.20
N PHE A 69 5.06 -7.65 15.97
CA PHE A 69 3.66 -7.52 16.44
C PHE A 69 3.09 -8.83 16.98
N GLU A 70 2.44 -8.77 18.14
CA GLU A 70 1.88 -9.94 18.81
C GLU A 70 0.50 -10.33 18.25
N SER A 71 -0.36 -9.35 17.96
CA SER A 71 -1.74 -9.61 17.51
C SER A 71 -1.91 -9.52 15.99
N TYR A 72 -2.83 -10.31 15.44
CA TYR A 72 -3.19 -10.24 14.02
C TYR A 72 -3.71 -8.85 13.61
N ALA A 73 -4.47 -8.19 14.49
CA ALA A 73 -5.00 -6.85 14.24
C ALA A 73 -3.88 -5.81 14.11
N GLU A 74 -2.83 -5.89 14.93
CA GLU A 74 -1.67 -4.98 14.81
C GLU A 74 -0.92 -5.20 13.50
N ARG A 75 -0.74 -6.46 13.08
CA ARG A 75 -0.08 -6.80 11.81
C ARG A 75 -0.84 -6.26 10.62
N GLU A 76 -2.16 -6.50 10.59
CA GLU A 76 -3.04 -6.02 9.54
C GLU A 76 -3.04 -4.48 9.46
N ASN A 77 -3.18 -3.80 10.61
CA ASN A 77 -3.13 -2.34 10.68
C ASN A 77 -1.78 -1.78 10.21
N TYR A 78 -0.67 -2.42 10.59
CA TYR A 78 0.65 -2.02 10.14
C TYR A 78 0.77 -2.10 8.62
N ILE A 79 0.38 -3.24 8.02
CA ILE A 79 0.42 -3.43 6.58
C ILE A 79 -0.46 -2.38 5.87
N TYR A 80 -1.69 -2.15 6.34
CA TYR A 80 -2.54 -1.10 5.75
C TYR A 80 -1.91 0.28 5.83
N SER A 81 -1.30 0.62 6.98
CA SER A 81 -0.70 1.94 7.20
C SER A 81 0.48 2.22 6.26
N GLU A 82 1.33 1.22 6.02
CA GLU A 82 2.54 1.36 5.20
C GLU A 82 2.22 1.47 3.71
N PHE A 83 1.14 0.83 3.26
CA PHE A 83 0.68 0.93 1.86
C PHE A 83 -0.09 2.22 1.55
N LYS A 84 -0.55 2.95 2.58
CA LYS A 84 -1.43 4.12 2.41
C LYS A 84 -0.81 5.20 1.52
N GLU A 85 0.44 5.56 1.77
CA GLU A 85 1.13 6.59 0.97
C GLU A 85 1.28 6.16 -0.49
N PHE A 86 1.56 4.87 -0.70
CA PHE A 86 1.72 4.33 -2.04
C PHE A 86 0.42 4.36 -2.84
N PHE A 87 -0.70 3.94 -2.23
CA PHE A 87 -2.01 4.04 -2.86
C PHE A 87 -2.39 5.49 -3.15
N ASN A 88 -2.18 6.41 -2.21
CA ASN A 88 -2.47 7.84 -2.42
C ASN A 88 -1.76 8.39 -3.67
N VAL A 89 -0.49 8.05 -3.87
CA VAL A 89 0.28 8.47 -5.04
C VAL A 89 -0.28 7.84 -6.32
N LEU A 90 -0.52 6.54 -6.32
CA LEU A 90 -1.04 5.84 -7.50
C LEU A 90 -2.44 6.35 -7.89
N GLU A 91 -3.32 6.54 -6.92
CA GLU A 91 -4.67 7.07 -7.12
C GLU A 91 -4.60 8.52 -7.62
N SER A 92 -3.71 9.35 -7.08
CA SER A 92 -3.56 10.74 -7.54
C SER A 92 -3.21 10.82 -9.03
N LEU A 93 -2.47 9.86 -9.56
CA LEU A 93 -2.08 9.80 -10.97
C LEU A 93 -3.20 9.25 -11.88
N ASP A 94 -4.13 8.47 -11.32
CA ASP A 94 -5.28 7.92 -12.03
C ASP A 94 -6.45 8.93 -12.11
N VAL A 95 -6.38 10.01 -11.32
CA VAL A 95 -7.30 11.15 -11.42
C VAL A 95 -6.95 11.99 -12.66
N PRO A 96 -7.89 12.21 -13.61
CA PRO A 96 -7.67 13.12 -14.73
C PRO A 96 -7.29 14.51 -14.22
N PRO A 97 -6.39 15.26 -14.90
CA PRO A 97 -5.91 16.56 -14.43
C PRO A 97 -7.01 17.57 -14.06
N LEU A 98 -8.19 17.43 -14.65
CA LEU A 98 -9.36 18.27 -14.39
C LEU A 98 -9.92 18.08 -12.97
N ASP A 99 -9.89 16.85 -12.45
CA ASP A 99 -10.46 16.51 -11.14
C ASP A 99 -9.53 16.91 -9.97
N GLN A 100 -8.20 16.89 -10.18
CA GLN A 100 -7.25 17.44 -9.21
C GLN A 100 -7.44 18.94 -8.97
N VAL A 101 -7.72 19.71 -10.03
CA VAL A 101 -7.98 21.16 -9.93
C VAL A 101 -9.27 21.43 -9.16
N VAL A 102 -10.30 20.59 -9.34
CA VAL A 102 -11.57 20.71 -8.61
C VAL A 102 -11.37 20.39 -7.12
N GLN A 103 -10.62 19.35 -6.77
CA GLN A 103 -10.36 19.02 -5.36
C GLN A 103 -9.55 20.10 -4.63
N LEU A 104 -8.53 20.67 -5.28
CA LEU A 104 -7.76 21.80 -4.72
C LEU A 104 -8.67 23.00 -4.43
N LYS A 105 -9.56 23.34 -5.36
CA LYS A 105 -10.53 24.44 -5.18
C LYS A 105 -11.55 24.18 -4.07
N ILE A 106 -12.01 22.94 -3.91
CA ILE A 106 -12.95 22.57 -2.83
C ILE A 106 -12.26 22.64 -1.46
N ALA A 107 -10.99 22.25 -1.38
CA ALA A 107 -10.21 22.36 -0.15
C ALA A 107 -9.97 23.82 0.25
N GLU A 108 -9.66 24.71 -0.71
CA GLU A 108 -9.56 26.16 -0.47
C GLU A 108 -10.91 26.76 -0.01
N LEU A 109 -12.02 26.42 -0.69
CA LEU A 109 -13.35 26.91 -0.35
C LEU A 109 -13.87 26.44 1.02
N SER A 110 -13.48 25.24 1.46
CA SER A 110 -13.89 24.72 2.77
C SER A 110 -13.07 25.31 3.93
N SER A 111 -11.84 25.75 3.68
CA SER A 111 -11.03 26.50 4.65
C SER A 111 -11.60 27.89 4.93
N ASP A 112 -12.17 28.55 3.92
CA ASP A 112 -12.76 29.90 4.06
C ASP A 112 -14.09 29.92 4.86
N TYR A 113 -14.74 28.76 5.03
CA TYR A 113 -16.05 28.67 5.71
C TYR A 113 -15.99 28.38 7.22
N ILE A 114 -14.82 28.15 7.82
CA ILE A 114 -14.69 27.81 9.26
C ILE A 114 -14.54 29.06 10.17
N HIS A 115 -14.49 30.26 9.60
CA HIS A 115 -14.32 31.50 10.37
C HIS A 115 -15.54 32.44 10.38
N GLN A 116 -16.77 31.93 10.40
CA GLN A 116 -17.94 32.75 10.81
C GLN A 116 -19.04 31.89 11.45
N ILE A 117 -18.89 31.50 12.72
CA ILE A 117 -20.02 31.23 13.63
C ILE A 117 -19.67 31.77 15.01
#